data_AF-A0A7X5F986-F1
#
_entry.id   AF-A0A7X5F986-F1
#
_cell.length_a   1.000
_cell.length_b   1.000
_cell.length_c   1.000
_cell.angle_alpha   90.00
_cell.angle_beta   90.00
_cell.angle_gamma   90.00
#
_symmetry.space_group_name_H-M   'P 1'
#
loop_
_entity.id
_entity.type
_entity.pdbx_description
1 polymer ?
#
loop_
_entity_poly.entity_id
_entity_poly.type
_entity_poly.pdbx_seq_one_letter_code
_entity_poly.pdbx_strand_id
1 'polypeptide(L)'
;MSLWNTYITYLKDNPNHYWFKRKLFGWGWTPATWEGWLVFIVYIALVIGLALTLDEQSPTREIMFTFVIPVAILTATFIRITCKKGEKPKWTWGLPKDKNLDHE
;
A
#
# COMPACT_ATOMS: atom_id res chain seq x y z
N MET A 1 -18.82 -21.57 0.24
CA MET A 1 -18.63 -20.16 -0.15
C MET A 1 -17.16 -19.97 -0.53
N SER A 2 -16.86 -19.45 -1.72
CA SER A 2 -15.47 -19.28 -2.19
C SER A 2 -14.74 -18.23 -1.34
N LEU A 3 -13.50 -18.51 -0.91
CA LEU A 3 -12.64 -17.56 -0.17
C LEU A 3 -12.49 -16.20 -0.88
N TRP A 4 -12.61 -16.20 -2.21
CA TRP A 4 -12.59 -14.99 -3.03
C TRP A 4 -13.76 -14.05 -2.74
N ASN A 5 -14.98 -14.58 -2.63
CA ASN A 5 -16.16 -13.73 -2.40
C ASN A 5 -16.07 -13.08 -1.03
N THR A 6 -15.67 -13.84 -0.01
CA THR A 6 -15.50 -13.32 1.35
C THR A 6 -14.40 -12.27 1.43
N TYR A 7 -13.31 -12.42 0.65
CA TYR A 7 -12.28 -11.39 0.53
C TYR A 7 -12.79 -10.09 -0.08
N ILE A 8 -13.55 -10.17 -1.18
CA ILE A 8 -14.13 -8.99 -1.81
C ILE A 8 -15.13 -8.31 -0.87
N THR A 9 -15.96 -9.08 -0.16
CA THR A 9 -16.87 -8.55 0.86
C THR A 9 -16.12 -7.83 1.96
N TYR A 10 -15.05 -8.44 2.50
CA TYR A 10 -14.18 -7.78 3.49
C TYR A 10 -13.56 -6.49 2.94
N LEU A 11 -13.09 -6.46 1.69
CA LEU A 11 -12.53 -5.23 1.11
C LEU A 11 -13.58 -4.14 0.95
N LYS A 12 -14.80 -4.51 0.57
CA LYS A 12 -15.92 -3.60 0.35
C LYS A 12 -16.51 -3.08 1.66
N ASP A 13 -16.46 -3.87 2.72
CA ASP A 13 -16.88 -3.48 4.07
C ASP A 13 -15.90 -2.48 4.70
N ASN A 14 -15.99 -1.21 4.32
CA ASN A 14 -15.09 -0.15 4.77
C ASN A 14 -15.85 1.01 5.45
N PRO A 15 -16.51 0.77 6.60
CA PRO A 15 -17.35 1.77 7.26
C PRO A 15 -16.56 3.01 7.71
N ASN A 16 -15.26 2.84 7.98
CA ASN A 16 -14.36 3.91 8.42
C ASN A 16 -13.64 4.63 7.26
N HIS A 17 -13.96 4.30 6.01
CA HIS A 17 -13.34 4.92 4.82
C HIS A 17 -11.80 4.89 4.84
N TYR A 18 -11.21 3.78 5.30
CA TYR A 18 -9.76 3.62 5.25
C TYR A 18 -9.28 3.60 3.81
N TRP A 19 -8.24 4.38 3.51
CA TRP A 19 -7.69 4.43 2.16
C TRP A 19 -7.02 3.11 1.80
N PHE A 20 -6.45 2.47 2.82
CA PHE A 20 -5.67 1.26 2.74
C PHE A 20 -6.20 0.22 3.76
N LYS A 21 -6.75 -0.89 3.29
CA LYS A 21 -7.15 -2.00 4.17
C LYS A 21 -6.01 -2.97 4.39
N ARG A 22 -6.06 -3.69 5.49
CA ARG A 22 -5.04 -4.70 5.80
C ARG A 22 -5.17 -5.90 4.87
N LYS A 23 -4.02 -6.49 4.50
CA LYS A 23 -4.00 -7.74 3.73
C LYS A 23 -4.40 -8.93 4.60
N LEU A 24 -5.26 -9.82 4.09
CA LEU A 24 -5.71 -11.01 4.83
C LEU A 24 -4.59 -12.02 5.13
N PHE A 25 -3.62 -12.10 4.23
CA PHE A 25 -2.49 -13.00 4.35
C PHE A 25 -1.18 -12.19 4.39
N GLY A 26 -0.44 -12.35 5.48
CA GLY A 26 0.85 -11.73 5.72
C GLY A 26 0.75 -10.36 6.39
N TRP A 27 1.71 -9.49 6.06
CA TRP A 27 1.81 -8.13 6.56
C TRP A 27 1.69 -7.11 5.44
N GLY A 28 1.05 -5.99 5.74
CA GLY A 28 0.95 -4.84 4.85
C GLY A 28 -0.48 -4.43 4.54
N TRP A 29 -0.59 -3.60 3.52
CA TRP A 29 -1.82 -2.91 3.16
C TRP A 29 -2.13 -3.08 1.67
N THR A 30 -3.42 -3.01 1.34
CA THR A 30 -3.94 -2.95 -0.02
C THR A 30 -4.82 -1.71 -0.17
N PRO A 31 -4.71 -0.95 -1.27
CA PRO A 31 -5.62 0.17 -1.51
C PRO A 31 -7.05 -0.36 -1.63
N ALA A 32 -7.97 0.22 -0.85
CA ALA A 32 -9.38 -0.15 -0.85
C ALA A 32 -10.29 0.97 -1.41
N THR A 33 -9.73 2.16 -1.60
CA THR A 33 -10.44 3.34 -2.11
C THR A 33 -9.70 3.92 -3.30
N TRP A 34 -10.40 4.74 -4.08
CA TRP A 34 -9.79 5.49 -5.18
C TRP A 34 -8.67 6.44 -4.69
N GLU A 35 -8.78 7.00 -3.48
CA GLU A 35 -7.74 7.85 -2.87
C GLU A 35 -6.46 7.05 -2.60
N GLY A 36 -6.59 5.84 -2.04
CA GLY A 36 -5.46 4.94 -1.82
C GLY A 36 -4.80 4.51 -3.13
N TRP A 37 -5.60 4.22 -4.17
CA TRP A 37 -5.10 3.94 -5.51
C TRP A 37 -4.39 5.14 -6.13
N LEU A 38 -4.94 6.36 -5.99
CA LEU A 38 -4.31 7.57 -6.49
C LEU A 38 -2.94 7.79 -5.84
N VAL A 39 -2.85 7.70 -4.51
CA VAL A 39 -1.56 7.83 -3.80
C VAL A 39 -0.57 6.76 -4.25
N PHE A 40 -1.03 5.52 -4.46
CA PHE A 40 -0.18 4.43 -4.93
C PHE A 40 0.33 4.66 -6.37
N ILE A 41 -0.54 5.10 -7.28
CA ILE A 41 -0.19 5.42 -8.67
C ILE A 41 0.79 6.60 -8.71
N VAL A 42 0.54 7.66 -7.94
CA VAL A 42 1.45 8.81 -7.84
C VAL A 42 2.82 8.37 -7.32
N TYR A 43 2.85 7.54 -6.28
CA TYR A 43 4.11 6.98 -5.77
C TYR A 43 4.88 6.20 -6.85
N ILE A 44 4.20 5.29 -7.57
CA ILE A 44 4.83 4.54 -8.68
C ILE A 44 5.32 5.47 -9.77
N ALA A 45 4.52 6.45 -10.19
CA ALA A 45 4.89 7.40 -11.23
C ALA A 45 6.12 8.23 -10.83
N LEU A 46 6.24 8.65 -9.57
CA LEU A 46 7.41 9.37 -9.07
C LEU A 46 8.65 8.49 -9.03
N VAL A 47 8.53 7.23 -8.59
CA VAL A 47 9.64 6.28 -8.58
C VAL A 47 10.12 5.98 -10.01
N ILE A 48 9.20 5.76 -10.95
CA ILE A 48 9.54 5.56 -12.36
C ILE A 48 10.15 6.83 -12.95
N GLY A 49 9.59 8.00 -12.67
CA GLY A 49 10.15 9.28 -13.12
C GLY A 49 11.59 9.48 -12.66
N LEU A 50 11.87 9.18 -11.38
CA LEU A 50 13.24 9.18 -10.85
C LEU A 50 14.14 8.14 -11.51
N ALA A 51 13.61 6.97 -11.83
CA ALA A 51 14.37 5.92 -12.51
C ALA A 51 14.71 6.31 -13.95
N LEU A 52 13.83 7.03 -14.64
CA LEU A 52 14.06 7.55 -16.00
C LEU A 52 15.06 8.72 -16.02
N THR A 53 15.21 9.45 -14.91
CA THR A 53 16.27 10.47 -14.78
C THR A 53 17.66 9.90 -14.52
N LEU A 54 17.78 8.59 -14.31
CA LEU A 54 19.09 7.93 -14.20
C LEU A 54 19.68 7.76 -15.60
N ASP A 55 20.67 8.59 -15.93
CA ASP A 55 21.48 8.44 -17.12
C ASP A 55 22.63 7.44 -16.85
N GLU A 56 22.90 6.52 -17.78
CA GLU A 56 23.88 5.43 -17.62
C GLU A 56 25.32 5.94 -17.40
N GLN A 57 25.59 7.20 -17.76
CA GLN A 57 26.89 7.84 -17.62
C GLN A 57 27.13 8.53 -16.27
N SER A 58 26.15 8.51 -15.37
CA SER A 58 26.24 9.21 -14.08
C SER A 58 27.18 8.48 -13.11
N PRO A 59 28.13 9.18 -12.46
CA PRO A 59 28.99 8.54 -11.47
C PRO A 59 28.15 7.93 -10.33
N THR A 60 28.52 6.73 -9.88
CA THR A 60 27.79 5.95 -8.85
C THR A 60 27.46 6.74 -7.58
N ARG A 61 28.30 7.75 -7.28
CA ARG A 61 28.12 8.65 -6.15
C ARG A 61 26.93 9.60 -6.31
N GLU A 62 26.63 10.07 -7.51
CA GLU A 62 25.47 10.93 -7.79
C GLU A 62 24.17 10.14 -7.78
N ILE A 63 24.18 8.88 -8.25
CA ILE A 63 23.02 7.98 -8.19
C ILE A 63 22.52 7.81 -6.75
N MET A 64 23.43 7.69 -5.78
CA MET A 64 23.08 7.61 -4.36
C MET A 64 22.28 8.83 -3.87
N PHE A 65 22.74 10.05 -4.20
CA PHE A 65 22.10 11.27 -3.72
C PHE A 65 20.86 11.67 -4.53
N THR A 66 20.87 11.42 -5.84
CA THR A 66 19.81 11.83 -6.77
C THR A 66 18.67 10.81 -6.88
N PHE A 67 18.92 9.54 -6.56
CA PHE A 67 17.91 8.47 -6.66
C PHE A 67 17.63 7.77 -5.33
N VAL A 68 18.64 7.24 -4.65
CA VAL A 68 18.41 6.42 -3.43
C VAL A 68 17.80 7.25 -2.30
N ILE A 69 18.33 8.44 -2.02
CA ILE A 69 17.80 9.30 -0.95
C ILE A 69 16.36 9.77 -1.27
N PRO A 70 16.05 10.32 -2.46
CA PRO A 70 14.69 10.71 -2.80
C PRO A 70 13.70 9.54 -2.79
N VAL A 71 14.08 8.38 -3.34
CA VAL A 71 13.23 7.18 -3.30
C VAL A 71 13.00 6.71 -1.87
N ALA A 72 14.02 6.73 -1.00
CA ALA A 72 13.86 6.37 0.41
C ALA A 72 12.91 7.33 1.14
N ILE A 73 13.01 8.64 0.90
CA ILE A 73 12.11 9.66 1.46
C ILE A 73 10.68 9.48 0.93
N LEU A 74 10.52 9.23 -0.38
CA LEU A 74 9.24 8.93 -1.00
C LEU A 74 8.60 7.69 -0.38
N THR A 75 9.38 6.62 -0.24
CA THR A 75 8.93 5.36 0.35
C THR A 75 8.52 5.56 1.81
N ALA A 76 9.31 6.27 2.60
CA ALA A 76 8.99 6.58 3.99
C ALA A 76 7.72 7.42 4.11
N THR A 77 7.54 8.40 3.22
CA THR A 77 6.34 9.25 3.16
C THR A 77 5.12 8.42 2.78
N PHE A 78 5.25 7.55 1.77
CA PHE A 78 4.19 6.63 1.37
C PHE A 78 3.79 5.70 2.51
N ILE A 79 4.76 5.07 3.18
CA ILE A 79 4.51 4.23 4.37
C ILE A 79 3.84 5.02 5.50
N ARG A 80 4.24 6.28 5.71
CA ARG A 80 3.60 7.14 6.72
C ARG A 80 2.14 7.42 6.39
N ILE A 81 1.82 7.60 5.10
CA ILE A 81 0.45 7.77 4.63
C ILE A 81 -0.35 6.47 4.81
N THR A 82 0.19 5.32 4.40
CA THR A 82 -0.50 4.03 4.55
C THR A 82 -0.73 3.68 6.01
N CYS A 83 0.22 3.96 6.91
CA CYS A 83 0.06 3.76 8.35
C CYS A 83 -0.98 4.71 8.98
N LYS A 84 -1.11 5.95 8.50
CA LYS A 84 -2.04 6.94 9.06
C LYS A 84 -3.47 6.79 8.53
N LYS A 85 -3.60 6.46 7.25
CA LYS A 85 -4.88 6.38 6.53
C LYS A 85 -5.36 4.94 6.33
N GLY A 86 -4.54 3.97 6.75
CA GLY A 86 -4.87 2.56 6.68
C GLY A 86 -5.20 1.94 8.02
N GLU A 87 -5.76 0.73 7.95
CA GLU A 87 -5.99 -0.09 9.12
C GLU A 87 -4.68 -0.43 9.85
N LYS A 88 -4.74 -0.58 11.18
CA LYS A 88 -3.57 -0.96 11.98
C LYS A 88 -2.95 -2.24 11.41
N PRO A 89 -1.66 -2.22 11.05
CA PRO A 89 -1.01 -3.40 10.51
C PRO A 89 -1.00 -4.48 11.58
N LYS A 90 -1.50 -5.65 11.23
CA LYS A 90 -1.45 -6.84 12.06
C LYS A 90 -1.09 -7.99 11.17
N TRP A 91 -0.24 -8.87 11.66
CA TRP A 91 0.05 -10.12 10.97
C TRP A 91 -1.20 -11.00 10.98
N THR A 92 -1.72 -11.36 9.81
CA THR A 92 -2.89 -12.25 9.69
C THR A 92 -2.62 -13.38 8.71
N TRP A 93 -3.13 -14.57 9.06
CA TRP A 93 -3.09 -15.77 8.24
C TRP A 93 -4.51 -16.22 7.88
N GLY A 94 -5.38 -15.27 7.51
CA GLY A 94 -6.78 -15.55 7.21
C GLY A 94 -7.72 -14.39 7.49
N LEU A 95 -9.00 -14.59 7.17
CA LEU A 95 -10.07 -13.65 7.48
C LEU A 95 -10.06 -13.33 8.99
N PRO A 96 -10.05 -12.05 9.40
CA PRO A 96 -10.29 -11.74 10.80
C PRO A 96 -11.64 -12.34 11.20
N LYS A 97 -11.65 -13.10 12.29
CA LYS A 97 -12.87 -13.44 13.04
C LYS A 97 -13.44 -12.13 13.59
N ASP A 98 -14.15 -11.37 12.76
CA ASP A 98 -14.98 -10.24 13.18
C ASP A 98 -16.45 -10.64 12.98
N LYS A 99 -17.25 -10.33 13.99
CA LYS A 99 -18.49 -10.95 14.47
C LYS A 99 -19.70 -10.82 13.56
N ASN A 100 -19.55 -10.24 12.36
CA ASN A 100 -20.68 -9.90 11.48
C ASN A 100 -20.76 -10.77 10.22
N LEU A 101 -19.82 -11.71 10.03
CA LEU A 101 -19.83 -12.65 8.90
C LEU A 101 -20.48 -13.99 9.27
N ASP A 102 -20.97 -14.11 10.51
CA ASP A 102 -21.49 -15.32 11.13
C ASP A 102 -23.04 -15.40 11.04
N HIS A 103 -23.67 -14.36 10.50
CA HIS A 103 -25.12 -14.30 10.29
C HIS A 103 -25.49 -14.89 8.92
N GLU A 104 -25.29 -16.20 8.77
CA GLU A 104 -26.06 -17.03 7.82
C GLU A 104 -26.03 -18.51 8.25
#